data_AF-A0A9P0HCI0-F1
#
_entry.id   AF-A0A9P0HCI0-F1
#
_cell.length_a   1.000
_cell.length_b   1.000
_cell.length_c   1.000
_cell.angle_alpha   90.00
_cell.angle_beta   90.00
_cell.angle_gamma   90.00
#
_symmetry.space_group_name_H-M   'P 1'
#
loop_
_entity.id
_entity.type
_entity.pdbx_description
1 polymer ?
#
loop_
_entity_poly.entity_id
_entity_poly.type
_entity_poly.pdbx_seq_one_letter_code
_entity_poly.pdbx_strand_id
1 'polypeptide(L)'
;MKRLNVARTEDIRRFLCNTCGRSYKNKRSLSSHKKIECGDLSKYPCISCGRSYRHKSTLMTHVREECGKEPTLHCHLCTKSFNRKSSYKRHMIMIHHN
;
A
#
# COMPACT_ATOMS: atom_id res chain seq x y z
N MET A 1 18.49 -39.72 30.00
CA MET A 1 18.53 -38.28 30.37
C MET A 1 18.69 -37.45 29.10
N LYS A 2 17.59 -36.94 28.51
CA LYS A 2 17.65 -36.05 27.34
C LYS A 2 17.47 -34.61 27.83
N ARG A 3 18.53 -33.81 27.69
CA ARG A 3 18.54 -32.38 28.00
C ARG A 3 17.66 -31.66 26.97
N LEU A 4 16.55 -31.09 27.40
CA LEU A 4 15.82 -30.08 26.62
C LEU A 4 16.51 -28.73 26.88
N ASN A 5 17.29 -28.26 25.90
CA ASN A 5 17.71 -26.87 25.83
C ASN A 5 16.47 -26.02 25.54
N VAL A 6 15.78 -25.60 26.60
CA VAL A 6 14.78 -24.53 26.49
C VAL A 6 15.55 -23.25 26.23
N ALA A 7 15.71 -22.93 24.95
CA ALA A 7 16.15 -21.61 24.52
C ALA A 7 15.20 -20.60 25.16
N ARG A 8 15.72 -19.84 26.13
CA ARG A 8 15.02 -18.74 26.78
C ARG A 8 14.96 -17.61 25.74
N THR A 9 14.09 -17.73 24.75
CA THR A 9 13.75 -16.60 23.88
C THR A 9 13.01 -15.62 24.77
N GLU A 10 13.68 -14.54 25.16
CA GLU A 10 13.03 -13.42 25.84
C GLU A 10 11.76 -13.06 25.06
N ASP A 11 10.63 -13.17 25.74
CA ASP A 11 9.34 -12.66 25.28
C ASP A 11 9.48 -11.14 25.18
N ILE A 12 10.09 -10.65 24.09
CA ILE A 12 9.95 -9.26 23.70
C ILE A 12 8.45 -9.12 23.46
N ARG A 13 7.74 -8.57 24.44
CA ARG A 13 6.31 -8.28 24.37
C ARG A 13 6.05 -7.40 23.15
N ARG A 14 5.81 -8.04 22.00
CA ARG A 14 5.58 -7.40 20.71
C ARG A 14 4.13 -6.97 20.63
N PHE A 15 3.91 -5.78 20.08
CA PHE A 15 2.58 -5.26 19.85
C PHE A 15 2.09 -5.76 18.48
N LEU A 16 1.10 -6.66 18.51
CA LEU A 16 0.56 -7.31 17.31
C LEU A 16 -0.59 -6.51 16.72
N CYS A 17 -0.62 -6.41 15.40
CA CYS A 17 -1.78 -5.93 14.68
C CYS A 17 -2.78 -7.07 14.47
N ASN A 18 -3.94 -6.98 15.11
CA ASN A 18 -4.98 -8.00 15.00
C ASN A 18 -5.62 -8.07 13.59
N THR A 19 -5.37 -7.07 12.74
CA THR A 19 -5.93 -6.99 11.39
C THR A 19 -5.04 -7.68 10.35
N CYS A 20 -3.71 -7.62 10.51
CA CYS A 20 -2.76 -8.17 9.51
C CYS A 20 -1.65 -9.06 10.10
N GLY A 21 -1.66 -9.30 11.41
CA GLY A 21 -0.70 -10.17 12.10
C GLY A 21 0.72 -9.60 12.29
N ARG A 22 1.04 -8.41 11.74
CA ARG A 22 2.38 -7.82 11.89
C ARG A 22 2.70 -7.44 13.33
N SER A 23 3.95 -7.68 13.74
CA SER A 23 4.46 -7.37 15.07
C SER A 23 5.30 -6.09 15.10
N TYR A 24 5.15 -5.28 16.14
CA TYR A 24 5.85 -4.01 16.32
C TYR A 24 6.56 -3.93 17.67
N LYS A 25 7.68 -3.20 17.70
CA LYS A 25 8.51 -3.02 18.90
C LYS A 25 7.84 -2.22 20.02
N ASN A 26 6.87 -1.36 19.70
CA ASN A 26 6.16 -0.54 20.68
C ASN A 26 4.72 -0.21 20.23
N LYS A 27 3.88 0.21 21.19
CA LYS A 27 2.48 0.62 20.93
C LYS A 27 2.36 1.76 19.93
N ARG A 28 3.30 2.72 19.92
CA ARG A 28 3.27 3.86 19.00
C ARG A 28 3.42 3.41 17.55
N SER A 29 4.35 2.51 17.27
CA SER A 29 4.55 1.92 15.95
C SER A 29 3.34 1.09 15.52
N LEU A 30 2.78 0.27 16.41
CA LEU A 30 1.54 -0.46 16.13
C LEU A 30 0.37 0.50 15.84
N SER A 31 0.20 1.55 16.64
CA SER A 31 -0.87 2.53 16.50
C SER A 31 -0.77 3.29 15.17
N SER A 32 0.42 3.78 14.82
CA SER A 32 0.68 4.40 13.51
C SER A 32 0.38 3.42 12.38
N HIS A 33 0.83 2.17 12.48
CA HIS A 33 0.53 1.15 11.49
C HIS A 33 -0.98 0.90 11.34
N LYS A 34 -1.72 0.69 12.44
CA LYS A 34 -3.17 0.49 12.40
C LYS A 34 -3.88 1.67 11.72
N LYS A 35 -3.42 2.88 12.04
CA LYS A 35 -3.94 4.14 11.50
C LYS A 35 -3.64 4.36 10.01
N ILE A 36 -2.54 3.82 9.50
CA ILE A 36 -2.08 4.05 8.12
C ILE A 36 -2.47 2.89 7.20
N GLU A 37 -2.22 1.66 7.65
CA GLU A 37 -2.16 0.47 6.79
C GLU A 37 -3.35 -0.47 6.98
N CYS A 38 -3.86 -0.61 8.22
CA CYS A 38 -4.98 -1.51 8.51
C CYS A 38 -6.34 -0.82 8.49
N GLY A 39 -6.44 0.35 7.87
CA GLY A 39 -7.71 0.95 7.48
C GLY A 39 -8.50 1.64 8.59
N ASP A 40 -7.98 1.74 9.81
CA ASP A 40 -8.71 2.36 10.94
C ASP A 40 -9.02 3.88 10.69
N LEU A 41 -8.40 4.50 9.69
CA LEU A 41 -8.69 5.86 9.21
C LEU A 41 -8.74 6.05 7.69
N SER A 42 -8.76 5.00 6.87
CA SER A 42 -8.92 5.16 5.41
C SER A 42 -10.38 5.48 5.08
N LYS A 43 -10.79 6.71 5.41
CA LYS A 43 -12.18 7.18 5.35
C LYS A 43 -12.60 7.68 3.97
N TYR A 44 -11.64 7.90 3.08
CA TYR A 44 -11.88 8.62 1.82
C TYR A 44 -11.65 7.71 0.61
N PRO A 45 -12.66 6.90 0.23
CA PRO A 45 -12.59 6.08 -0.97
C PRO A 45 -12.69 6.95 -2.24
N CYS A 46 -11.90 6.62 -3.24
CA CYS A 46 -12.09 7.09 -4.60
C CYS A 46 -13.20 6.26 -5.25
N ILE A 47 -14.29 6.91 -5.65
CA ILE A 47 -15.42 6.25 -6.32
C ILE A 47 -15.01 5.66 -7.67
N SER A 48 -14.10 6.34 -8.40
CA SER A 48 -13.70 5.93 -9.74
C SER A 48 -12.81 4.68 -9.78
N CYS A 49 -11.99 4.42 -8.75
CA CYS A 49 -11.05 3.29 -8.75
C CYS A 49 -11.04 2.42 -7.49
N GLY A 50 -11.87 2.73 -6.49
CA GLY A 50 -12.00 1.97 -5.24
C GLY A 50 -10.83 2.13 -4.25
N ARG A 51 -9.76 2.86 -4.60
CA ARG A 51 -8.64 3.10 -3.67
C ARG A 51 -9.06 4.00 -2.52
N SER A 52 -8.67 3.66 -1.31
CA SER A 52 -8.98 4.43 -0.11
C SER A 52 -7.79 5.22 0.42
N TYR A 53 -8.04 6.45 0.83
CA TYR A 53 -7.03 7.38 1.31
C TYR A 53 -7.32 7.79 2.75
N ARG A 54 -6.26 8.05 3.50
CA ARG A 54 -6.34 8.49 4.90
C ARG A 54 -6.79 9.95 5.04
N HIS A 55 -6.47 10.80 4.07
CA HIS A 55 -6.76 12.22 4.09
C HIS A 55 -7.55 12.64 2.85
N LYS A 56 -8.55 13.52 3.04
CA LYS A 56 -9.35 14.08 1.95
C LYS A 56 -8.47 14.82 0.93
N SER A 57 -7.45 15.55 1.39
CA SER A 57 -6.49 16.23 0.51
C SER A 57 -5.77 15.24 -0.41
N THR A 58 -5.30 14.12 0.12
CA THR A 58 -4.65 13.06 -0.68
C THR A 58 -5.61 12.40 -1.65
N LEU A 59 -6.86 12.11 -1.24
CA LEU A 59 -7.90 11.66 -2.17
C LEU A 59 -8.11 12.68 -3.29
N MET A 60 -8.17 13.96 -2.97
CA MET A 60 -8.49 15.00 -3.96
C MET A 60 -7.35 15.21 -4.96
N THR A 61 -6.10 15.18 -4.51
CA THR A 61 -4.94 15.15 -5.41
C THR A 61 -4.99 13.91 -6.30
N HIS A 62 -5.25 12.73 -5.73
CA HIS A 62 -5.39 11.50 -6.51
C HIS A 62 -6.49 11.60 -7.57
N VAL A 63 -7.69 12.04 -7.20
CA VAL A 63 -8.81 12.19 -8.14
C VAL A 63 -8.41 13.14 -9.25
N ARG A 64 -7.85 14.31 -8.93
CA ARG A 64 -7.43 15.30 -9.94
C ARG A 64 -6.35 14.78 -10.89
N GLU A 65 -5.41 13.98 -10.40
CA GLU A 65 -4.26 13.54 -11.18
C GLU A 65 -4.50 12.24 -11.94
N GLU A 66 -5.33 11.34 -11.39
CA GLU A 66 -5.45 9.97 -11.86
C GLU A 66 -6.82 9.63 -12.45
N CYS A 67 -7.89 10.07 -11.80
CA CYS A 67 -9.26 9.65 -12.14
C CYS A 67 -10.05 10.73 -12.88
N GLY A 68 -9.68 12.00 -12.74
CA GLY A 68 -10.29 13.15 -13.36
C GLY A 68 -9.52 13.66 -14.59
N LYS A 69 -8.50 12.93 -15.04
CA LYS A 69 -7.78 13.19 -16.27
C LYS A 69 -7.92 11.99 -17.18
N GLU A 70 -8.27 12.23 -18.44
CA GLU A 70 -8.08 11.24 -19.48
C GLU A 70 -6.59 10.84 -19.51
N PRO A 71 -6.28 9.54 -19.66
CA PRO A 71 -4.91 9.09 -19.69
C PRO A 71 -4.18 9.77 -20.83
N THR A 72 -3.14 10.55 -20.50
CA THR A 72 -2.40 11.36 -21.47
C THR A 72 -1.31 10.58 -22.20
N LEU A 73 -1.02 9.35 -21.75
CA LEU A 73 0.02 8.50 -22.31
C LEU A 73 -0.62 7.21 -22.84
N HIS A 74 -0.67 7.08 -24.16
CA HIS A 74 -1.13 5.88 -24.84
C HIS A 74 0.07 5.02 -25.25
N CYS A 75 -0.02 3.71 -25.03
CA CYS A 75 0.90 2.80 -25.66
C CYS A 75 0.63 2.77 -27.16
N HIS A 76 1.68 2.90 -27.98
CA HIS A 76 1.54 2.79 -29.44
C HIS A 76 1.61 1.33 -29.94
N LEU A 77 1.84 0.36 -29.03
CA LEU A 77 1.92 -1.07 -29.33
C LEU A 77 0.71 -1.86 -28.84
N CYS A 78 -0.13 -1.27 -27.97
CA CYS A 78 -1.34 -1.90 -27.46
C CYS A 78 -2.39 -0.86 -27.05
N THR A 79 -3.58 -1.30 -26.65
CA THR A 79 -4.71 -0.42 -26.29
C THR A 79 -4.61 0.17 -24.87
N LYS A 80 -3.52 -0.07 -24.14
CA LYS A 80 -3.37 0.43 -22.76
C LYS A 80 -3.02 1.90 -22.72
N SER A 81 -3.64 2.61 -21.78
CA SER A 81 -3.45 4.04 -21.56
C SER A 81 -3.14 4.30 -20.09
N PHE A 82 -2.33 5.32 -19.82
CA PHE A 82 -1.78 5.62 -18.50
C PHE A 82 -1.86 7.12 -18.20
N ASN A 83 -2.12 7.43 -16.93
CA ASN A 83 -2.12 8.79 -16.37
C ASN A 83 -0.76 9.17 -15.73
N ARG A 84 0.12 8.20 -15.48
CA ARG A 84 1.46 8.38 -14.90
C ARG A 84 2.57 7.94 -15.84
N LYS A 85 3.60 8.78 -15.98
CA LYS A 85 4.82 8.48 -16.75
C LYS A 85 5.59 7.28 -16.20
N SER A 86 5.66 7.11 -14.89
CA SER A 86 6.31 5.96 -14.25
C SER A 86 5.59 4.64 -14.57
N SER A 87 4.25 4.65 -14.54
CA SER A 87 3.44 3.49 -14.92
C SER A 87 3.63 3.13 -16.39
N TYR A 88 3.60 4.12 -17.29
CA TYR A 88 3.84 3.93 -18.73
C TYR A 88 5.23 3.33 -19.01
N LYS A 89 6.30 3.93 -18.45
CA LYS A 89 7.67 3.42 -18.63
C LYS A 89 7.82 1.99 -18.18
N ARG A 90 7.28 1.66 -17.00
CA ARG A 90 7.30 0.28 -16.47
C ARG A 90 6.52 -0.66 -17.39
N HIS A 91 5.37 -0.25 -17.91
CA HIS A 91 4.62 -1.06 -18.87
C HIS A 91 5.42 -1.33 -20.15
N MET A 92 6.06 -0.31 -20.72
CA MET A 92 6.90 -0.47 -21.91
C MET A 92 8.05 -1.45 -21.66
N ILE A 93 8.74 -1.36 -20.53
CA ILE A 93 9.85 -2.26 -20.18
C ILE A 93 9.36 -3.69 -19.92
N MET A 94 8.27 -3.86 -19.16
CA MET A 94 7.85 -5.18 -18.71
C MET A 94 7.07 -5.99 -19.76
N ILE A 95 6.40 -5.31 -20.69
CA ILE A 95 5.47 -5.95 -21.63
C ILE A 95 5.97 -5.89 -23.08
N HIS A 96 6.70 -4.83 -23.44
CA HIS A 96 7.07 -4.56 -24.84
C HIS A 96 8.58 -4.49 -25.08
N HIS A 97 9.40 -4.52 -24.03
CA HIS A 97 10.84 -4.58 -24.16
C HIS A 97 11.27 -6.02 -23.94
N ASN A 98 11.48 -6.72 -25.05
CA ASN A 98 12.24 -7.97 -25.08
C ASN A 98 13.71 -7.59 -25.25
#